data_AF-A0A3N5VRT4-F1
#
_entry.id   AF-A0A3N5VRT4-F1
#
_cell.length_a   1.000
_cell.length_b   1.000
_cell.length_c   1.000
_cell.angle_alpha   90.00
_cell.angle_beta   90.00
_cell.angle_gamma   90.00
#
_symmetry.space_group_name_H-M   'P 1'
#
loop_
_entity.id
_entity.type
_entity.pdbx_description
1 polymer ?
#
loop_
_entity_poly.entity_id
_entity_poly.type
_entity_poly.pdbx_seq_one_letter_code
_entity_poly.pdbx_strand_id
1 'polypeptide(L)'
;MKTKILLLTLIAIVLVASLAYAEDGELFRRNVSKTPELETEKSAVYMMDFYVPAQDSTGLVGPVANYFIDDGIVQDPADPGAVSEMSRDYAKPLVSVYIDGLPREAFYEETRGGVTFGKFDAYVAVSLDDGTSWRTENMSRSAALSSFNLSNGTAYPGDVHHVVHQVAEDKILMVWASKYCQSGFPLYALSTNMDDTENEEYLTDLEANWGKNALYLYDFFGVAGDQGSVDYTLQGFPEVGEIPYSCIWTARGKLLPGDDPMTDALEASHVVWTAPERLTSGVRDANLPAVDCAKNAGCALTWQEDPEGLRPGKGLGPGEGWSGAIANAKTDIWYSYITFADFDYVIDEDTGEVMLIEEYELLKTTDMDRPKPYVPMAVPVRLTDNDMCRAT
;
A
#
# COMPACT_ATOMS: atom_id res chain seq x y z
N MET A 1 50.41 24.79 -45.48
CA MET A 1 49.94 23.37 -45.58
C MET A 1 50.15 22.60 -44.27
N LYS A 2 51.35 22.62 -43.67
CA LYS A 2 51.66 21.89 -42.42
C LYS A 2 50.75 22.22 -41.22
N THR A 3 50.38 23.48 -41.02
CA THR A 3 49.53 23.91 -39.88
C THR A 3 48.07 23.45 -39.99
N LYS A 4 47.54 23.33 -41.22
CA LYS A 4 46.16 22.87 -41.44
C LYS A 4 46.04 21.35 -41.25
N ILE A 5 47.09 20.60 -41.59
CA ILE A 5 47.13 19.14 -41.37
C ILE A 5 47.21 18.83 -39.88
N LEU A 6 48.02 19.59 -39.11
CA LEU A 6 48.14 19.41 -37.66
C LEU A 6 46.81 19.66 -36.93
N LEU A 7 46.07 20.71 -37.33
CA LEU A 7 44.78 21.04 -36.74
C LEU A 7 43.71 19.97 -37.05
N LEU A 8 43.69 19.45 -38.28
CA LEU A 8 42.78 18.37 -38.69
C LEU A 8 43.08 17.06 -37.96
N THR A 9 44.35 16.72 -37.74
CA THR A 9 44.75 15.56 -36.92
C THR A 9 44.40 15.74 -35.45
N LEU A 10 44.52 16.95 -34.90
CA LEU A 10 44.16 17.21 -33.50
C LEU A 10 42.64 17.09 -33.30
N ILE A 11 41.84 17.61 -34.24
CA ILE A 11 40.38 17.50 -34.22
C ILE A 11 39.94 16.04 -34.41
N ALA A 12 40.60 15.27 -35.28
CA ALA A 12 40.33 13.84 -35.43
C ALA A 12 40.68 13.04 -34.16
N ILE A 13 41.79 13.37 -33.48
CA ILE A 13 42.15 12.73 -32.20
C ILE A 13 41.15 13.10 -31.09
N VAL A 14 40.68 14.34 -31.04
CA VAL A 14 39.65 14.76 -30.07
C VAL A 14 38.30 14.08 -30.35
N LEU A 15 37.93 13.90 -31.62
CA LEU A 15 36.69 13.19 -32.00
C LEU A 15 36.76 11.68 -31.77
N VAL A 16 37.95 11.07 -31.85
CA VAL A 16 38.16 9.64 -31.53
C VAL A 16 38.29 9.44 -30.01
N ALA A 17 38.84 10.40 -29.28
CA ALA A 17 38.94 10.36 -27.82
C ALA A 17 37.61 10.65 -27.09
N SER A 18 36.60 11.20 -27.78
CA SER A 18 35.25 11.42 -27.23
C SER A 18 34.31 10.22 -27.37
N LEU A 19 34.80 9.06 -27.84
CA LEU A 19 34.11 7.78 -27.69
C LEU A 19 34.37 7.20 -26.28
N ALA A 20 34.27 8.04 -25.25
CA ALA A 20 34.03 7.55 -23.91
C ALA A 20 32.61 6.99 -23.94
N TYR A 21 32.49 5.66 -24.00
CA TYR A 21 31.25 5.02 -23.62
C TYR A 21 30.97 5.48 -22.20
N ALA A 22 29.93 6.30 -22.02
CA ALA A 22 29.28 6.33 -20.72
C ALA A 22 28.74 4.91 -20.55
N GLU A 23 29.44 4.12 -19.75
CA GLU A 23 28.95 2.81 -19.33
C GLU A 23 27.77 3.13 -18.42
N ASP A 24 26.55 3.09 -18.98
CA ASP A 24 25.35 3.01 -18.17
C ASP A 24 25.54 1.76 -17.31
N GLY A 25 25.72 1.94 -16.00
CA GLY A 25 25.99 0.85 -15.06
C GLY A 25 24.99 -0.30 -15.22
N GLU A 26 25.37 -1.50 -14.79
CA GLU A 26 24.55 -2.69 -15.00
C GLU A 26 23.10 -2.48 -14.55
N LEU A 27 22.18 -2.77 -15.47
CA LEU A 27 20.78 -2.48 -15.29
C LEU A 27 20.14 -3.48 -14.32
N PHE A 28 19.96 -3.03 -13.08
CA PHE A 28 19.38 -3.85 -12.02
C PHE A 28 17.86 -3.98 -12.17
N ARG A 29 17.39 -5.07 -12.81
CA ARG A 29 15.97 -5.37 -13.01
C ARG A 29 15.52 -6.56 -12.17
N ARG A 30 14.40 -6.39 -11.49
CA ARG A 30 13.72 -7.46 -10.74
C ARG A 30 12.24 -7.46 -11.05
N ASN A 31 11.68 -8.66 -11.21
CA ASN A 31 10.25 -8.86 -11.37
C ASN A 31 9.64 -9.07 -9.97
N VAL A 32 9.08 -8.00 -9.40
CA VAL A 32 8.50 -8.03 -8.05
C VAL A 32 7.13 -8.69 -8.06
N SER A 33 6.26 -8.37 -9.02
CA SER A 33 4.89 -8.90 -9.08
C SER A 33 4.83 -10.38 -9.47
N LYS A 34 5.80 -10.86 -10.27
CA LYS A 34 5.92 -12.25 -10.76
C LYS A 34 4.74 -12.70 -11.64
N THR A 35 3.98 -11.75 -12.17
CA THR A 35 2.73 -11.94 -12.93
C THR A 35 2.76 -11.16 -14.26
N PRO A 36 3.63 -11.55 -15.22
CA PRO A 36 3.80 -10.82 -16.49
C PRO A 36 2.53 -10.74 -17.35
N GLU A 37 1.53 -11.59 -17.09
CA GLU A 37 0.25 -11.62 -17.77
C GLU A 37 -0.82 -10.67 -17.17
N LEU A 38 -0.58 -10.15 -15.96
CA LEU A 38 -1.51 -9.26 -15.25
C LEU A 38 -1.11 -7.80 -15.45
N GLU A 39 -2.07 -6.90 -15.17
CA GLU A 39 -1.82 -5.47 -15.13
C GLU A 39 -1.38 -5.08 -13.72
N THR A 40 -0.19 -4.47 -13.60
CA THR A 40 0.34 -3.93 -12.35
C THR A 40 0.33 -2.40 -12.40
N GLU A 41 -0.25 -1.77 -11.38
CA GLU A 41 -0.39 -0.30 -11.30
C GLU A 41 -0.16 0.24 -9.89
N LYS A 42 -0.18 1.59 -9.76
CA LYS A 42 -0.14 2.34 -8.49
C LYS A 42 1.02 1.90 -7.57
N SER A 43 2.19 1.68 -8.17
CA SER A 43 3.36 1.22 -7.42
C SER A 43 4.05 2.34 -6.66
N ALA A 44 4.50 2.03 -5.45
CA ALA A 44 5.33 2.92 -4.63
C ALA A 44 6.32 2.09 -3.83
N VAL A 45 7.48 2.66 -3.50
CA VAL A 45 8.50 2.01 -2.67
C VAL A 45 9.00 2.99 -1.59
N TYR A 46 9.10 2.50 -0.36
CA TYR A 46 9.76 3.18 0.75
C TYR A 46 10.91 2.34 1.29
N MET A 47 11.89 3.01 1.86
CA MET A 47 13.05 2.41 2.51
C MET A 47 13.02 2.77 3.99
N MET A 48 13.23 1.79 4.86
CA MET A 48 13.35 2.03 6.30
C MET A 48 14.69 2.71 6.66
N ASP A 49 14.71 3.42 7.78
CA ASP A 49 15.86 4.26 8.17
C ASP A 49 16.98 3.51 8.91
N PHE A 50 16.84 2.21 9.15
CA PHE A 50 17.82 1.38 9.84
C PHE A 50 18.24 0.16 9.01
N TYR A 51 19.30 -0.49 9.47
CA TYR A 51 19.86 -1.68 8.84
C TYR A 51 19.39 -2.95 9.57
N VAL A 52 19.10 -3.99 8.80
CA VAL A 52 18.88 -5.36 9.30
C VAL A 52 19.88 -6.31 8.65
N PRO A 53 20.16 -7.49 9.26
CA PRO A 53 20.95 -8.51 8.58
C PRO A 53 20.36 -8.82 7.21
N ALA A 54 21.22 -8.87 6.21
CA ALA A 54 20.80 -9.14 4.85
C ALA A 54 20.29 -10.57 4.74
N GLN A 55 19.12 -10.73 4.12
CA GLN A 55 18.54 -12.04 3.85
C GLN A 55 17.72 -11.99 2.56
N ASP A 56 17.74 -13.09 1.82
CA ASP A 56 16.94 -13.21 0.61
C ASP A 56 15.45 -13.48 0.91
N SER A 57 14.62 -13.50 -0.13
CA SER A 57 13.18 -13.72 -0.05
C SER A 57 12.78 -15.13 0.38
N THR A 58 13.73 -16.05 0.46
CA THR A 58 13.53 -17.41 1.02
C THR A 58 13.81 -17.45 2.52
N GLY A 59 14.33 -16.36 3.09
CA GLY A 59 14.71 -16.27 4.50
C GLY A 59 16.19 -16.56 4.75
N LEU A 60 16.97 -16.91 3.71
CA LEU A 60 18.38 -17.26 3.89
C LEU A 60 19.21 -16.01 4.16
N VAL A 61 19.76 -15.94 5.38
CA VAL A 61 20.68 -14.89 5.80
C VAL A 61 22.00 -15.01 5.05
N GLY A 62 22.41 -13.94 4.39
CA GLY A 62 23.62 -13.92 3.58
C GLY A 62 23.93 -12.51 3.06
N PRO A 63 25.18 -12.24 2.70
CA PRO A 63 25.56 -10.91 2.26
C PRO A 63 24.96 -10.56 0.90
N VAL A 64 24.61 -9.28 0.74
CA VAL A 64 24.26 -8.68 -0.55
C VAL A 64 25.53 -8.54 -1.38
N ALA A 65 25.72 -9.38 -2.40
CA ALA A 65 26.96 -9.51 -3.17
C ALA A 65 26.92 -8.84 -4.57
N ASN A 66 25.86 -8.11 -4.89
CA ASN A 66 25.63 -7.49 -6.20
C ASN A 66 26.03 -6.00 -6.27
N TYR A 67 26.95 -5.55 -5.41
CA TYR A 67 27.49 -4.19 -5.48
C TYR A 67 28.65 -4.12 -6.47
N PHE A 68 28.42 -3.37 -7.56
CA PHE A 68 29.45 -3.04 -8.53
C PHE A 68 30.22 -1.80 -8.06
N ILE A 69 31.54 -1.88 -8.09
CA ILE A 69 32.43 -0.74 -7.85
C ILE A 69 32.80 -0.15 -9.22
N ASP A 70 32.48 1.12 -9.42
CA ASP A 70 32.69 1.89 -10.67
C ASP A 70 34.15 1.83 -11.18
N ASP A 71 35.11 1.60 -10.27
CA ASP A 71 36.55 1.68 -10.56
C ASP A 71 37.30 0.33 -10.49
N GLY A 72 36.61 -0.82 -10.52
CA GLY A 72 37.23 -2.13 -10.75
C GLY A 72 38.38 -2.56 -9.82
N ILE A 73 38.63 -1.88 -8.69
CA ILE A 73 39.72 -2.21 -7.78
C ILE A 73 39.33 -1.88 -6.33
N VAL A 74 38.92 -2.91 -5.58
CA VAL A 74 39.47 -3.10 -4.23
C VAL A 74 40.42 -4.27 -4.37
N GLN A 75 41.72 -3.97 -4.46
CA GLN A 75 42.73 -5.01 -4.35
C GLN A 75 42.65 -5.55 -2.92
N ASP A 76 42.22 -6.80 -2.78
CA ASP A 76 42.65 -7.59 -1.63
C ASP A 76 44.19 -7.57 -1.63
N PRO A 77 44.86 -7.08 -0.57
CA PRO A 77 46.32 -7.09 -0.48
C PRO A 77 46.91 -8.50 -0.63
N ALA A 78 46.11 -9.55 -0.46
CA ALA A 78 46.50 -10.95 -0.62
C ALA A 78 46.24 -11.52 -2.03
N ASP A 79 45.35 -10.95 -2.84
CA ASP A 79 45.04 -11.42 -4.20
C ASP A 79 44.75 -10.26 -5.19
N PRO A 80 45.77 -9.81 -5.94
CA PRO A 80 45.68 -8.67 -6.85
C PRO A 80 44.79 -8.87 -8.08
N GLY A 81 44.23 -10.07 -8.28
CA GLY A 81 43.38 -10.43 -9.42
C GLY A 81 41.89 -10.62 -9.07
N ALA A 82 41.52 -10.52 -7.80
CA ALA A 82 40.13 -10.66 -7.38
C ALA A 82 39.39 -9.32 -7.53
N VAL A 83 38.36 -9.27 -8.38
CA VAL A 83 37.34 -8.23 -8.32
C VAL A 83 36.54 -8.55 -7.06
N SER A 84 36.82 -7.90 -5.93
CA SER A 84 35.98 -8.11 -4.75
C SER A 84 34.68 -7.36 -4.96
N GLU A 85 33.63 -8.09 -5.34
CA GLU A 85 32.25 -7.68 -5.10
C GLU A 85 32.18 -7.15 -3.66
N MET A 86 31.80 -5.89 -3.46
CA MET A 86 31.64 -5.35 -2.12
C MET A 86 30.41 -6.02 -1.51
N SER A 87 30.60 -7.08 -0.75
CA SER A 87 29.50 -7.75 -0.10
C SER A 87 29.09 -7.00 1.17
N ARG A 88 27.79 -6.89 1.44
CA ARG A 88 27.27 -6.26 2.66
C ARG A 88 26.39 -7.24 3.43
N ASP A 89 26.75 -7.48 4.69
CA ASP A 89 25.97 -8.35 5.59
C ASP A 89 24.68 -7.69 6.11
N TYR A 90 24.46 -6.41 5.78
CA TYR A 90 23.29 -5.65 6.24
C TYR A 90 22.70 -4.83 5.10
N ALA A 91 21.38 -4.84 5.02
CA ALA A 91 20.58 -4.11 4.04
C ALA A 91 19.58 -3.18 4.72
N LYS A 92 19.11 -2.16 4.00
CA LYS A 92 17.96 -1.37 4.46
C LYS A 92 16.68 -2.04 3.96
N PRO A 93 15.72 -2.38 4.83
CA PRO A 93 14.45 -2.94 4.38
C PRO A 93 13.77 -2.02 3.35
N LEU A 94 13.36 -2.60 2.24
CA LEU A 94 12.54 -1.95 1.23
C LEU A 94 11.14 -2.54 1.29
N VAL A 95 10.14 -1.66 1.33
CA VAL A 95 8.73 -2.01 1.28
C VAL A 95 8.16 -1.40 0.01
N SER A 96 7.53 -2.23 -0.81
CA SER A 96 6.88 -1.82 -2.04
C SER A 96 5.42 -2.25 -1.99
N VAL A 97 4.52 -1.40 -2.47
CA VAL A 97 3.11 -1.75 -2.68
C VAL A 97 2.74 -1.52 -4.11
N TYR A 98 1.77 -2.28 -4.59
CA TYR A 98 1.22 -2.16 -5.93
C TYR A 98 -0.16 -2.82 -5.98
N ILE A 99 -0.97 -2.46 -6.96
CA ILE A 99 -2.15 -3.25 -7.33
C ILE A 99 -1.80 -4.17 -8.49
N ASP A 100 -2.33 -5.38 -8.46
CA ASP A 100 -2.13 -6.35 -9.54
C ASP A 100 -3.41 -7.14 -9.79
N GLY A 101 -3.75 -7.39 -11.04
CA GLY A 101 -4.98 -8.08 -11.36
C GLY A 101 -5.34 -8.15 -12.83
N LEU A 102 -6.52 -8.72 -13.06
CA LEU A 102 -7.10 -8.80 -14.40
C LEU A 102 -7.89 -7.53 -14.69
N PRO A 103 -7.52 -6.75 -15.71
CA PRO A 103 -8.35 -5.63 -16.15
C PRO A 103 -9.67 -6.12 -16.73
N ARG A 104 -10.70 -5.29 -16.61
CA ARG A 104 -11.97 -5.60 -17.25
C ARG A 104 -11.85 -5.37 -18.78
N GLU A 105 -11.97 -6.47 -19.54
CA GLU A 105 -11.77 -6.51 -21.01
C GLU A 105 -12.64 -5.56 -21.85
N ALA A 106 -13.71 -4.99 -21.27
CA ALA A 106 -14.66 -4.14 -21.96
C ALA A 106 -14.31 -2.64 -21.96
N PHE A 107 -13.23 -2.23 -21.30
CA PHE A 107 -12.78 -0.83 -21.31
C PHE A 107 -11.78 -0.63 -22.45
N TYR A 108 -12.16 0.16 -23.46
CA TYR A 108 -11.25 0.60 -24.52
C TYR A 108 -10.10 1.42 -23.90
N GLU A 109 -8.92 1.44 -24.53
CA GLU A 109 -7.76 2.28 -24.11
C GLU A 109 -8.17 3.74 -23.84
N GLU A 110 -9.16 4.27 -24.56
CA GLU A 110 -9.69 5.63 -24.39
C GLU A 110 -10.47 5.86 -23.08
N THR A 111 -10.79 4.81 -22.33
CA THR A 111 -11.46 4.86 -21.02
C THR A 111 -10.56 4.49 -19.85
N ARG A 112 -9.33 4.02 -20.12
CA ARG A 112 -8.30 3.87 -19.07
C ARG A 112 -7.96 5.25 -18.52
N GLY A 113 -7.85 5.38 -17.21
CA GLY A 113 -7.68 6.69 -16.58
C GLY A 113 -7.16 6.61 -15.15
N GLY A 114 -7.43 7.63 -14.33
CA GLY A 114 -6.88 7.72 -12.97
C GLY A 114 -7.34 6.61 -12.01
N VAL A 115 -8.36 5.85 -12.38
CA VAL A 115 -8.97 4.75 -11.63
C VAL A 115 -8.98 3.52 -12.53
N THR A 116 -8.46 2.40 -12.04
CA THR A 116 -8.52 1.10 -12.72
C THR A 116 -9.85 0.41 -12.46
N PHE A 117 -10.30 -0.39 -13.44
CA PHE A 117 -11.48 -1.25 -13.30
C PHE A 117 -11.10 -2.69 -13.63
N GLY A 118 -11.46 -3.61 -12.75
CA GLY A 118 -11.16 -5.01 -12.96
C GLY A 118 -11.29 -5.86 -11.70
N LYS A 119 -10.43 -6.86 -11.61
CA LYS A 119 -10.29 -7.76 -10.47
C LYS A 119 -8.89 -7.56 -9.90
N PHE A 120 -8.66 -6.37 -9.37
CA PHE A 120 -7.38 -5.99 -8.77
C PHE A 120 -7.37 -6.26 -7.28
N ASP A 121 -6.22 -6.73 -6.79
CA ASP A 121 -5.90 -6.81 -5.38
C ASP A 121 -4.72 -5.90 -5.03
N ALA A 122 -4.65 -5.49 -3.76
CA ALA A 122 -3.54 -4.75 -3.18
C ALA A 122 -2.48 -5.73 -2.67
N TYR A 123 -1.25 -5.57 -3.16
CA TYR A 123 -0.10 -6.37 -2.77
C TYR A 123 0.93 -5.53 -2.03
N VAL A 124 1.66 -6.20 -1.14
CA VAL A 124 2.88 -5.69 -0.53
C VAL A 124 4.04 -6.63 -0.86
N ALA A 125 5.21 -6.04 -1.06
CA ALA A 125 6.46 -6.74 -1.31
C ALA A 125 7.55 -6.18 -0.39
N VAL A 126 8.26 -7.06 0.29
CA VAL A 126 9.35 -6.71 1.20
C VAL A 126 10.66 -7.31 0.70
N SER A 127 11.71 -6.51 0.70
CA SER A 127 13.08 -6.94 0.43
C SER A 127 13.99 -6.58 1.61
N LEU A 128 14.80 -7.54 2.02
CA LEU A 128 15.79 -7.42 3.10
C LEU A 128 17.22 -7.64 2.56
N ASP A 129 17.42 -7.49 1.25
CA ASP A 129 18.68 -7.68 0.52
C ASP A 129 18.90 -6.60 -0.55
N ASP A 130 18.56 -5.35 -0.19
CA ASP A 130 18.67 -4.14 -1.02
C ASP A 130 17.98 -4.26 -2.39
N GLY A 131 16.83 -4.94 -2.41
CA GLY A 131 15.98 -5.11 -3.59
C GLY A 131 16.38 -6.27 -4.48
N THR A 132 17.31 -7.14 -4.07
CA THR A 132 17.77 -8.27 -4.86
C THR A 132 16.71 -9.34 -5.02
N SER A 133 15.94 -9.59 -3.97
CA SER A 133 14.81 -10.50 -3.98
C SER A 133 13.66 -9.94 -3.13
N TRP A 134 12.44 -10.41 -3.41
CA TRP A 134 11.21 -9.85 -2.83
C TRP A 134 10.24 -10.96 -2.41
N ARG A 135 9.82 -10.92 -1.14
CA ARG A 135 8.72 -11.71 -0.58
C ARG A 135 7.44 -10.89 -0.77
N THR A 136 6.41 -11.48 -1.37
CA THR A 136 5.18 -10.79 -1.74
C THR A 136 3.97 -11.40 -1.06
N GLU A 137 2.99 -10.56 -0.71
CA GLU A 137 1.77 -10.98 -0.03
C GLU A 137 0.56 -10.19 -0.55
N ASN A 138 -0.55 -10.91 -0.78
CA ASN A 138 -1.83 -10.29 -1.13
C ASN A 138 -2.53 -9.84 0.16
N MET A 139 -2.71 -8.54 0.30
CA MET A 139 -3.28 -7.92 1.50
C MET A 139 -4.79 -7.79 1.45
N SER A 140 -5.37 -7.49 0.28
CA SER A 140 -6.82 -7.30 0.16
C SER A 140 -7.61 -8.60 -0.03
N ARG A 141 -7.04 -9.59 -0.75
CA ARG A 141 -7.67 -10.89 -1.09
C ARG A 141 -9.14 -10.77 -1.51
N SER A 142 -9.47 -9.73 -2.25
CA SER A 142 -10.82 -9.25 -2.52
C SER A 142 -11.24 -9.42 -3.98
N ALA A 143 -10.30 -9.61 -4.91
CA ALA A 143 -10.56 -9.66 -6.36
C ALA A 143 -11.56 -10.75 -6.79
N ALA A 144 -11.71 -11.82 -6.01
CA ALA A 144 -12.66 -12.90 -6.24
C ALA A 144 -13.95 -12.79 -5.40
N LEU A 145 -14.02 -11.83 -4.47
CA LEU A 145 -15.15 -11.61 -3.59
C LEU A 145 -16.07 -10.53 -4.15
N SER A 146 -17.26 -10.38 -3.59
CA SER A 146 -18.20 -9.32 -3.94
C SER A 146 -18.98 -8.88 -2.71
N SER A 147 -19.19 -7.57 -2.58
CA SER A 147 -20.05 -6.96 -1.56
C SER A 147 -21.27 -6.27 -2.17
N PHE A 148 -21.40 -6.27 -3.51
CA PHE A 148 -22.41 -5.52 -4.23
C PHE A 148 -22.91 -6.27 -5.45
N ASN A 149 -24.24 -6.35 -5.58
CA ASN A 149 -24.87 -6.85 -6.80
C ASN A 149 -25.36 -5.66 -7.62
N LEU A 150 -24.92 -5.60 -8.88
CA LEU A 150 -25.41 -4.63 -9.84
C LEU A 150 -26.93 -4.78 -10.04
N SER A 151 -27.56 -3.74 -10.56
CA SER A 151 -28.99 -3.72 -10.95
C SER A 151 -29.41 -4.88 -11.87
N ASN A 152 -28.47 -5.42 -12.65
CA ASN A 152 -28.70 -6.59 -13.52
C ASN A 152 -28.57 -7.95 -12.78
N GLY A 153 -28.31 -7.94 -11.48
CA GLY A 153 -28.15 -9.13 -10.63
C GLY A 153 -26.75 -9.74 -10.64
N THR A 154 -25.79 -9.17 -11.36
CA THR A 154 -24.41 -9.67 -11.40
C THR A 154 -23.63 -9.16 -10.20
N ALA A 155 -22.92 -10.07 -9.52
CA ALA A 155 -21.99 -9.70 -8.46
C ALA A 155 -20.81 -8.91 -9.03
N TYR A 156 -20.58 -7.69 -8.52
CA TYR A 156 -19.42 -6.89 -8.89
C TYR A 156 -18.20 -7.35 -8.08
N PRO A 157 -17.07 -7.72 -8.70
CA PRO A 157 -15.92 -8.21 -7.97
C PRO A 157 -15.28 -7.13 -7.10
N GLY A 158 -14.53 -7.53 -6.06
CA GLY A 158 -13.59 -6.63 -5.43
C GLY A 158 -12.60 -6.09 -6.45
N ASP A 159 -12.27 -4.82 -6.30
CA ASP A 159 -11.51 -4.08 -7.29
C ASP A 159 -10.76 -2.96 -6.57
N VAL A 160 -9.47 -3.19 -6.31
CA VAL A 160 -8.59 -2.20 -5.72
C VAL A 160 -8.07 -1.27 -6.80
N HIS A 161 -8.38 0.02 -6.70
CA HIS A 161 -7.99 1.00 -7.72
C HIS A 161 -6.96 2.02 -7.26
N HIS A 162 -6.63 2.01 -5.96
CA HIS A 162 -5.56 2.83 -5.40
C HIS A 162 -4.99 2.17 -4.16
N VAL A 163 -3.66 2.18 -4.04
CA VAL A 163 -2.92 1.73 -2.86
C VAL A 163 -1.81 2.72 -2.55
N VAL A 164 -1.58 2.98 -1.27
CA VAL A 164 -0.46 3.77 -0.75
C VAL A 164 0.05 3.12 0.54
N HIS A 165 1.28 3.44 0.93
CA HIS A 165 1.80 3.05 2.22
C HIS A 165 2.76 4.11 2.76
N GLN A 166 3.08 4.02 4.04
CA GLN A 166 4.17 4.76 4.65
C GLN A 166 4.87 3.88 5.68
N VAL A 167 6.16 4.13 5.89
CA VAL A 167 6.98 3.48 6.92
C VAL A 167 7.40 4.50 7.98
N ALA A 168 7.42 4.09 9.25
CA ALA A 168 7.97 4.88 10.34
C ALA A 168 8.62 3.95 11.36
N GLU A 169 9.94 4.02 11.48
CA GLU A 169 10.73 3.02 12.18
C GLU A 169 10.42 1.61 11.66
N ASP A 170 10.07 0.69 12.55
CA ASP A 170 9.73 -0.70 12.31
C ASP A 170 8.28 -0.92 11.87
N LYS A 171 7.47 0.14 11.75
CA LYS A 171 6.04 0.06 11.44
C LYS A 171 5.75 0.46 10.01
N ILE A 172 4.74 -0.21 9.43
CA ILE A 172 4.28 -0.02 8.07
C ILE A 172 2.76 0.14 8.10
N LEU A 173 2.24 1.27 7.62
CA LEU A 173 0.80 1.42 7.39
C LEU A 173 0.53 1.37 5.88
N MET A 174 -0.24 0.37 5.47
CA MET A 174 -0.75 0.24 4.10
C MET A 174 -2.21 0.67 4.06
N VAL A 175 -2.59 1.42 3.03
CA VAL A 175 -3.95 1.93 2.83
C VAL A 175 -4.36 1.70 1.38
N TRP A 176 -5.58 1.22 1.15
CA TRP A 176 -6.11 1.05 -0.21
C TRP A 176 -7.59 1.39 -0.31
N ALA A 177 -8.01 1.77 -1.51
CA ALA A 177 -9.40 1.98 -1.88
C ALA A 177 -9.89 0.77 -2.69
N SER A 178 -10.96 0.12 -2.24
CA SER A 178 -11.51 -1.09 -2.87
C SER A 178 -13.01 -0.97 -3.09
N LYS A 179 -13.50 -1.52 -4.20
CA LYS A 179 -14.94 -1.75 -4.44
C LYS A 179 -15.54 -2.85 -3.56
N TYR A 180 -14.70 -3.62 -2.85
CA TYR A 180 -15.14 -4.56 -1.83
C TYR A 180 -15.34 -3.84 -0.48
N CYS A 181 -16.58 -3.81 -0.02
CA CYS A 181 -17.04 -3.10 1.18
C CYS A 181 -17.78 -4.04 2.14
N GLN A 182 -17.29 -5.28 2.29
CA GLN A 182 -17.81 -6.25 3.26
C GLN A 182 -16.66 -6.76 4.15
N SER A 183 -16.94 -7.14 5.41
CA SER A 183 -15.94 -7.54 6.43
C SER A 183 -15.01 -6.41 6.94
N GLY A 184 -13.92 -6.75 7.63
CA GLY A 184 -12.91 -5.81 8.13
C GLY A 184 -13.22 -5.12 9.46
N PHE A 185 -14.14 -5.69 10.27
CA PHE A 185 -14.46 -5.26 11.65
C PHE A 185 -14.48 -3.73 11.86
N PRO A 186 -15.26 -2.99 11.04
CA PRO A 186 -15.23 -1.53 11.07
C PRO A 186 -15.76 -0.98 12.40
N LEU A 187 -15.00 -0.07 13.00
CA LEU A 187 -15.34 0.57 14.28
C LEU A 187 -16.72 1.25 14.27
N TYR A 188 -17.10 1.89 13.16
CA TYR A 188 -18.41 2.53 13.03
C TYR A 188 -19.58 1.55 13.21
N ALA A 189 -19.42 0.26 12.84
CA ALA A 189 -20.50 -0.73 12.93
C ALA A 189 -20.68 -1.27 14.36
N LEU A 190 -19.61 -1.23 15.17
CA LEU A 190 -19.68 -1.62 16.59
C LEU A 190 -20.52 -0.60 17.37
N SER A 191 -20.33 0.69 17.07
CA SER A 191 -21.07 1.78 17.73
C SER A 191 -22.57 1.78 17.48
N THR A 192 -23.02 1.25 16.34
CA THR A 192 -24.44 1.22 15.97
C THR A 192 -25.21 0.08 16.63
N ASN A 193 -24.51 -0.92 17.18
CA ASN A 193 -25.09 -2.11 17.79
C ASN A 193 -24.89 -2.08 19.31
N MET A 194 -25.33 -1.01 19.98
CA MET A 194 -25.19 -0.83 21.44
C MET A 194 -25.96 -1.87 22.28
N ASP A 195 -26.84 -2.68 21.66
CA ASP A 195 -27.52 -3.79 22.33
C ASP A 195 -26.61 -5.04 22.49
N ASP A 196 -25.41 -5.00 21.91
CA ASP A 196 -24.39 -6.04 22.04
C ASP A 196 -23.45 -5.72 23.20
N THR A 197 -23.59 -6.49 24.29
CA THR A 197 -22.80 -6.31 25.52
C THR A 197 -21.30 -6.43 25.28
N GLU A 198 -20.85 -7.26 24.33
CA GLU A 198 -19.42 -7.42 24.03
C GLU A 198 -18.85 -6.14 23.40
N ASN A 199 -19.60 -5.50 22.51
CA ASN A 199 -19.20 -4.22 21.90
C ASN A 199 -19.20 -3.08 22.93
N GLU A 200 -20.18 -3.05 23.85
CA GLU A 200 -20.23 -2.06 24.91
C GLU A 200 -19.03 -2.18 25.87
N GLU A 201 -18.68 -3.39 26.28
CA GLU A 201 -17.51 -3.65 27.13
C GLU A 201 -16.21 -3.25 26.44
N TYR A 202 -16.05 -3.62 25.16
CA TYR A 202 -14.86 -3.25 24.38
C TYR A 202 -14.71 -1.74 24.18
N LEU A 203 -15.78 -1.03 23.81
CA LEU A 203 -15.74 0.42 23.68
C LEU A 203 -15.46 1.11 25.02
N THR A 204 -16.04 0.59 26.11
CA THR A 204 -15.79 1.09 27.47
C THR A 204 -14.31 0.90 27.87
N ASP A 205 -13.70 -0.23 27.51
CA ASP A 205 -12.27 -0.46 27.74
C ASP A 205 -11.41 0.56 27.00
N LEU A 206 -11.69 0.79 25.71
CA LEU A 206 -10.97 1.77 24.90
C LEU A 206 -11.07 3.20 25.50
N GLU A 207 -12.21 3.57 26.08
CA GLU A 207 -12.36 4.85 26.77
C GLU A 207 -11.59 4.91 28.09
N ALA A 208 -11.78 3.90 28.94
CA ALA A 208 -11.29 3.91 30.32
C ALA A 208 -9.79 3.61 30.44
N ASN A 209 -9.30 2.65 29.65
CA ASN A 209 -7.95 2.10 29.77
C ASN A 209 -7.00 2.57 28.65
N TRP A 210 -7.54 2.95 27.48
CA TRP A 210 -6.74 3.39 26.32
C TRP A 210 -6.88 4.88 26.00
N GLY A 211 -7.67 5.61 26.80
CA GLY A 211 -7.85 7.05 26.70
C GLY A 211 -8.42 7.50 25.35
N LYS A 212 -9.18 6.63 24.67
CA LYS A 212 -9.88 6.99 23.43
C LYS A 212 -11.11 7.82 23.79
N ASN A 213 -11.35 8.86 23.01
CA ASN A 213 -12.47 9.76 23.24
C ASN A 213 -13.63 9.43 22.29
N ALA A 214 -14.78 10.06 22.54
CA ALA A 214 -15.95 9.84 21.71
C ALA A 214 -15.71 10.11 20.22
N LEU A 215 -14.93 11.15 19.86
CA LEU A 215 -14.62 11.49 18.47
C LEU A 215 -13.77 10.41 17.77
N TYR A 216 -12.99 9.65 18.54
CA TYR A 216 -12.22 8.52 18.05
C TYR A 216 -13.12 7.29 17.78
N LEU A 217 -14.10 7.05 18.65
CA LEU A 217 -14.83 5.78 18.72
C LEU A 217 -16.17 5.78 17.99
N TYR A 218 -16.85 6.92 17.90
CA TYR A 218 -18.24 6.97 17.45
C TYR A 218 -18.38 7.68 16.10
N ASP A 219 -19.26 7.12 15.26
CA ASP A 219 -19.58 7.69 13.96
C ASP A 219 -20.52 8.90 14.08
N PHE A 220 -19.91 10.08 14.15
CA PHE A 220 -20.64 11.36 14.10
C PHE A 220 -20.86 11.88 12.67
N PHE A 221 -20.17 11.31 11.68
CA PHE A 221 -20.11 11.86 10.32
C PHE A 221 -20.90 11.05 9.29
N GLY A 222 -21.52 9.94 9.71
CA GLY A 222 -22.39 9.13 8.85
C GLY A 222 -21.59 8.29 7.86
N VAL A 223 -20.50 7.68 8.34
CA VAL A 223 -19.67 6.74 7.59
C VAL A 223 -20.37 5.39 7.45
N ALA A 224 -21.21 5.02 8.42
CA ALA A 224 -22.00 3.80 8.43
C ALA A 224 -23.19 3.87 7.46
N GLY A 225 -23.48 2.74 6.81
CA GLY A 225 -24.63 2.57 5.93
C GLY A 225 -24.36 1.58 4.80
N ASP A 226 -25.36 1.38 3.95
CA ASP A 226 -25.27 0.46 2.81
C ASP A 226 -24.35 1.02 1.70
N GLN A 227 -23.63 0.13 1.03
CA GLN A 227 -22.78 0.47 -0.11
C GLN A 227 -23.64 1.01 -1.26
N GLY A 228 -23.30 2.20 -1.76
CA GLY A 228 -23.93 2.83 -2.92
C GLY A 228 -23.29 2.43 -4.25
N SER A 229 -23.82 2.96 -5.34
CA SER A 229 -23.28 2.82 -6.69
C SER A 229 -23.55 4.07 -7.54
N VAL A 230 -22.78 4.22 -8.62
CA VAL A 230 -23.02 5.20 -9.68
C VAL A 230 -23.27 4.49 -10.98
N ASP A 231 -24.33 4.90 -11.68
CA ASP A 231 -24.63 4.44 -13.03
C ASP A 231 -24.08 5.42 -14.06
N TYR A 232 -22.96 5.06 -14.69
CA TYR A 232 -22.32 5.89 -15.70
C TYR A 232 -23.06 5.87 -17.05
N THR A 233 -24.00 4.94 -17.26
CA THR A 233 -24.87 4.98 -18.45
C THR A 233 -25.70 6.27 -18.47
N LEU A 234 -26.11 6.74 -17.30
CA LEU A 234 -26.85 8.00 -17.11
C LEU A 234 -25.97 9.24 -17.31
N GLN A 235 -24.65 9.08 -17.25
CA GLN A 235 -23.65 10.14 -17.44
C GLN A 235 -23.08 10.18 -18.87
N GLY A 236 -23.60 9.33 -19.78
CA GLY A 236 -23.18 9.29 -21.18
C GLY A 236 -22.04 8.32 -21.47
N PHE A 237 -21.68 7.43 -20.54
CA PHE A 237 -20.66 6.39 -20.69
C PHE A 237 -21.28 4.99 -20.54
N PRO A 238 -22.15 4.56 -21.49
CA PRO A 238 -22.88 3.30 -21.39
C PRO A 238 -21.99 2.05 -21.33
N GLU A 239 -20.78 2.12 -21.86
CA GLU A 239 -19.77 1.05 -21.85
C GLU A 239 -19.26 0.70 -20.44
N VAL A 240 -19.30 1.67 -19.50
CA VAL A 240 -18.85 1.48 -18.12
C VAL A 240 -19.92 0.75 -17.30
N GLY A 241 -21.16 1.21 -17.42
CA GLY A 241 -22.29 0.69 -16.67
C GLY A 241 -22.36 1.20 -15.23
N GLU A 242 -23.01 0.41 -14.39
CA GLU A 242 -23.07 0.65 -12.94
C GLU A 242 -21.79 0.17 -12.25
N ILE A 243 -21.25 1.02 -11.37
CA ILE A 243 -20.04 0.75 -10.59
C ILE A 243 -20.35 1.05 -9.11
N PRO A 244 -20.05 0.14 -8.18
CA PRO A 244 -20.23 0.40 -6.75
C PRO A 244 -19.27 1.47 -6.23
N TYR A 245 -19.60 2.07 -5.10
CA TYR A 245 -18.73 2.98 -4.38
C TYR A 245 -17.61 2.22 -3.65
N SER A 246 -16.46 2.87 -3.50
CA SER A 246 -15.27 2.29 -2.88
C SER A 246 -15.22 2.55 -1.38
N CYS A 247 -14.61 1.64 -0.65
CA CYS A 247 -14.25 1.78 0.76
C CYS A 247 -12.76 1.96 0.95
N ILE A 248 -12.39 2.64 2.04
CA ILE A 248 -11.01 2.69 2.52
C ILE A 248 -10.75 1.51 3.45
N TRP A 249 -9.61 0.88 3.23
CA TRP A 249 -9.06 -0.21 4.01
C TRP A 249 -7.65 0.11 4.45
N THR A 250 -7.24 -0.47 5.58
CA THR A 250 -5.90 -0.35 6.11
C THR A 250 -5.37 -1.68 6.62
N ALA A 251 -4.07 -1.90 6.54
CA ALA A 251 -3.39 -2.99 7.23
C ALA A 251 -2.09 -2.49 7.85
N ARG A 252 -1.74 -3.05 9.01
CA ARG A 252 -0.57 -2.66 9.79
C ARG A 252 0.47 -3.77 9.69
N GLY A 253 1.71 -3.40 9.42
CA GLY A 253 2.86 -4.29 9.42
C GLY A 253 3.88 -3.84 10.46
N LYS A 254 4.54 -4.79 11.13
CA LYS A 254 5.70 -4.52 11.97
C LYS A 254 6.85 -5.43 11.55
N LEU A 255 8.03 -4.86 11.32
CA LEU A 255 9.26 -5.61 11.10
C LEU A 255 9.82 -6.05 12.46
N LEU A 256 9.87 -7.35 12.69
CA LEU A 256 10.40 -7.94 13.90
C LEU A 256 11.77 -8.58 13.66
N PRO A 257 12.70 -8.50 14.62
CA PRO A 257 13.91 -9.31 14.59
C PRO A 257 13.59 -10.76 14.95
N GLY A 258 14.33 -11.69 14.36
CA GLY A 258 14.20 -13.13 14.62
C GLY A 258 13.48 -13.88 13.51
N ASP A 259 13.35 -15.18 13.77
CA ASP A 259 12.83 -16.17 12.84
C ASP A 259 11.31 -16.06 12.68
N ASP A 260 10.80 -16.20 11.46
CA ASP A 260 9.36 -16.36 11.21
C ASP A 260 8.99 -17.82 11.51
N PRO A 261 8.22 -18.09 12.58
CA PRO A 261 7.90 -19.46 13.01
C PRO A 261 7.09 -20.24 11.96
N MET A 262 6.60 -19.58 10.91
CA MET A 262 5.83 -20.18 9.80
C MET A 262 6.69 -20.51 8.58
N THR A 263 7.99 -20.25 8.60
CA THR A 263 8.89 -20.52 7.47
C THR A 263 9.92 -21.61 7.81
N ASP A 264 10.36 -22.34 6.78
CA ASP A 264 11.34 -23.42 6.93
C ASP A 264 12.78 -22.90 7.09
N ALA A 265 13.06 -21.69 6.61
CA ALA A 265 14.37 -21.07 6.66
C ALA A 265 14.53 -20.28 7.96
N LEU A 266 15.72 -20.33 8.55
CA LEU A 266 16.03 -19.53 9.74
C LEU A 266 16.25 -18.06 9.32
N GLU A 267 15.24 -17.22 9.55
CA GLU A 267 15.26 -15.80 9.23
C GLU A 267 15.93 -14.97 10.34
N ALA A 268 16.51 -13.82 9.97
CA ALA A 268 17.02 -12.84 10.93
C ALA A 268 16.01 -11.72 11.22
N SER A 269 15.07 -11.47 10.32
CA SER A 269 13.98 -10.52 10.49
C SER A 269 12.81 -10.88 9.58
N HIS A 270 11.58 -10.57 10.00
CA HIS A 270 10.37 -10.82 9.21
C HIS A 270 9.30 -9.78 9.50
N VAL A 271 8.36 -9.60 8.59
CA VAL A 271 7.24 -8.66 8.77
C VAL A 271 6.00 -9.43 9.20
N VAL A 272 5.41 -9.02 10.32
CA VAL A 272 4.12 -9.51 10.78
C VAL A 272 3.04 -8.52 10.41
N TRP A 273 2.00 -9.00 9.72
CA TRP A 273 0.85 -8.20 9.30
C TRP A 273 -0.37 -8.48 10.16
N THR A 274 -1.10 -7.43 10.53
CA THR A 274 -2.42 -7.56 11.15
C THR A 274 -3.48 -7.88 10.10
N ALA A 275 -4.63 -8.39 10.57
CA ALA A 275 -5.83 -8.47 9.75
C ALA A 275 -6.23 -7.07 9.23
N PRO A 276 -6.68 -6.95 7.96
CA PRO A 276 -7.16 -5.69 7.40
C PRO A 276 -8.35 -5.09 8.14
N GLU A 277 -8.27 -3.78 8.41
CA GLU A 277 -9.32 -2.95 8.98
C GLU A 277 -10.05 -2.18 7.87
N ARG A 278 -11.38 -2.18 7.90
CA ARG A 278 -12.20 -1.35 6.99
C ARG A 278 -12.62 -0.06 7.69
N LEU A 279 -12.35 1.09 7.07
CA LEU A 279 -12.64 2.40 7.66
C LEU A 279 -13.96 3.00 7.21
N THR A 280 -14.42 2.72 5.99
CA THR A 280 -15.65 3.30 5.43
C THR A 280 -16.59 2.21 4.89
N SER A 281 -17.89 2.51 4.71
CA SER A 281 -18.87 1.50 4.27
C SER A 281 -19.24 1.57 2.79
N GLY A 282 -18.75 2.60 2.09
CA GLY A 282 -19.08 2.83 0.69
C GLY A 282 -20.42 3.53 0.51
N VAL A 283 -20.94 4.23 1.53
CA VAL A 283 -22.05 5.19 1.37
C VAL A 283 -21.66 6.33 0.42
N ARG A 284 -20.37 6.63 0.32
CA ARG A 284 -19.75 7.59 -0.60
C ARG A 284 -18.56 6.93 -1.29
N ASP A 285 -18.22 7.37 -2.49
CA ASP A 285 -17.16 6.74 -3.28
C ASP A 285 -15.78 7.26 -2.87
N ALA A 286 -15.00 6.43 -2.19
CA ALA A 286 -13.67 6.79 -1.71
C ALA A 286 -12.59 6.73 -2.81
N ASN A 287 -11.70 7.72 -2.82
CA ASN A 287 -10.56 7.77 -3.75
C ASN A 287 -9.38 8.58 -3.17
N LEU A 288 -8.23 8.43 -3.81
CA LEU A 288 -7.00 9.18 -3.54
C LEU A 288 -6.58 9.15 -2.06
N PRO A 289 -6.44 7.96 -1.44
CA PRO A 289 -5.85 7.88 -0.12
C PRO A 289 -4.41 8.42 -0.16
N ALA A 290 -4.06 9.17 0.87
CA ALA A 290 -2.72 9.62 1.17
C ALA A 290 -2.45 9.31 2.65
N VAL A 291 -1.24 8.86 2.96
CA VAL A 291 -0.85 8.44 4.31
C VAL A 291 0.50 9.04 4.65
N ASP A 292 0.66 9.45 5.89
CA ASP A 292 1.94 9.83 6.46
C ASP A 292 2.07 9.33 7.89
N CYS A 293 3.29 8.98 8.28
CA CYS A 293 3.61 8.39 9.56
C CYS A 293 4.87 9.05 10.11
N ALA A 294 4.86 9.33 11.40
CA ALA A 294 6.02 9.90 12.08
C ALA A 294 6.28 9.15 13.38
N LYS A 295 7.57 8.85 13.60
CA LYS A 295 8.09 8.26 14.83
C LYS A 295 7.56 9.02 16.06
N ASN A 296 7.10 8.29 17.07
CA ASN A 296 6.55 8.81 18.33
C ASN A 296 5.27 9.66 18.20
N ALA A 297 4.72 9.87 17.00
CA ALA A 297 3.44 10.55 16.80
C ALA A 297 2.36 9.54 16.42
N GLY A 298 2.56 8.84 15.31
CA GLY A 298 1.60 7.88 14.77
C GLY A 298 1.47 8.01 13.26
N CYS A 299 0.38 7.47 12.74
CA CYS A 299 0.05 7.56 11.33
C CYS A 299 -1.27 8.29 11.14
N ALA A 300 -1.32 9.15 10.13
CA ALA A 300 -2.51 9.84 9.68
C ALA A 300 -2.76 9.49 8.22
N LEU A 301 -4.03 9.27 7.89
CA LEU A 301 -4.46 9.15 6.50
C LEU A 301 -5.52 10.19 6.17
N THR A 302 -5.51 10.61 4.91
CA THR A 302 -6.58 11.41 4.32
C THR A 302 -7.00 10.80 2.99
N TRP A 303 -8.25 11.02 2.60
CA TRP A 303 -8.78 10.59 1.31
C TRP A 303 -9.94 11.50 0.90
N GLN A 304 -10.42 11.32 -0.32
CA GLN A 304 -11.57 12.02 -0.85
C GLN A 304 -12.77 11.08 -0.88
N GLU A 305 -13.96 11.56 -0.53
CA GLU A 305 -15.21 10.83 -0.78
C GLU A 305 -16.25 11.66 -1.51
N ASP A 306 -16.71 11.10 -2.62
CA ASP A 306 -17.72 11.69 -3.48
C ASP A 306 -19.12 11.17 -3.12
N PRO A 307 -20.10 12.04 -2.83
CA PRO A 307 -21.45 11.61 -2.52
C PRO A 307 -22.22 11.05 -3.71
N GLU A 308 -21.83 11.39 -4.95
CA GLU A 308 -22.54 11.01 -6.18
C GLU A 308 -21.75 9.99 -7.01
N GLY A 309 -20.62 9.50 -6.49
CA GLY A 309 -19.70 8.62 -7.19
C GLY A 309 -18.68 9.38 -8.01
N LEU A 310 -17.53 8.77 -8.28
CA LEU A 310 -16.45 9.46 -9.00
C LEU A 310 -16.91 9.99 -10.37
N ARG A 311 -16.41 11.16 -10.76
CA ARG A 311 -16.76 11.73 -12.06
C ARG A 311 -15.78 11.25 -13.15
N PRO A 312 -16.29 10.93 -14.35
CA PRO A 312 -15.46 10.68 -15.52
C PRO A 312 -14.54 11.87 -15.84
N GLY A 313 -13.25 11.60 -16.00
CA GLY A 313 -12.31 12.58 -16.53
C GLY A 313 -12.62 12.87 -18.01
N LYS A 314 -12.54 14.14 -18.43
CA LYS A 314 -12.80 14.53 -19.84
C LYS A 314 -11.62 14.29 -20.80
N GLY A 315 -10.53 13.65 -20.34
CA GLY A 315 -9.35 13.38 -21.17
C GLY A 315 -8.66 14.63 -21.75
N LEU A 316 -8.78 15.80 -21.10
CA LEU A 316 -8.24 17.07 -21.62
C LEU A 316 -6.77 17.33 -21.26
N GLY A 317 -6.11 16.41 -20.55
CA GLY A 317 -4.69 16.49 -20.17
C GLY A 317 -3.82 15.50 -20.96
N PRO A 318 -2.47 15.64 -20.91
CA PRO A 318 -1.56 14.66 -21.47
C PRO A 318 -1.57 13.38 -20.62
N GLY A 319 -2.59 12.56 -20.84
CA GLY A 319 -2.85 11.26 -20.23
C GLY A 319 -4.06 10.65 -20.92
N GLU A 320 -4.02 9.37 -21.24
CA GLU A 320 -5.11 8.69 -21.95
C GLU A 320 -6.38 8.64 -21.09
N GLY A 321 -7.54 8.82 -21.72
CA GLY A 321 -8.86 8.64 -21.11
C GLY A 321 -9.14 9.39 -19.79
N TRP A 322 -9.73 8.68 -18.81
CA TRP A 322 -10.17 9.23 -17.52
C TRP A 322 -8.99 9.67 -16.61
N SER A 323 -7.79 9.91 -17.15
CA SER A 323 -6.58 10.36 -16.45
C SER A 323 -6.77 11.66 -15.64
N GLY A 324 -7.87 12.37 -15.86
CA GLY A 324 -8.34 13.50 -15.05
C GLY A 324 -9.71 13.28 -14.43
N ALA A 325 -10.02 12.09 -13.91
CA ALA A 325 -11.19 11.88 -13.05
C ALA A 325 -11.07 12.84 -11.86
N ILE A 326 -11.88 13.89 -11.88
CA ILE A 326 -11.94 14.91 -10.83
C ILE A 326 -13.10 14.53 -9.95
N ALA A 327 -12.94 14.65 -8.65
CA ALA A 327 -14.05 14.45 -7.74
C ALA A 327 -15.18 15.46 -8.03
N ASN A 328 -16.45 15.10 -7.85
CA ASN A 328 -17.56 16.01 -8.09
C ASN A 328 -17.45 17.28 -7.25
N ALA A 329 -18.19 18.31 -7.66
CA ALA A 329 -18.48 19.40 -6.74
C ALA A 329 -19.06 18.78 -5.45
N LYS A 330 -18.63 19.27 -4.28
CA LYS A 330 -19.01 18.76 -2.94
C LYS A 330 -18.32 17.46 -2.48
N THR A 331 -17.28 17.02 -3.18
CA THR A 331 -16.39 15.96 -2.65
C THR A 331 -15.78 16.44 -1.35
N ASP A 332 -15.83 15.62 -0.32
CA ASP A 332 -15.29 15.95 0.99
C ASP A 332 -13.94 15.26 1.21
N ILE A 333 -13.05 15.93 1.96
CA ILE A 333 -11.80 15.34 2.45
C ILE A 333 -12.07 14.73 3.81
N TRP A 334 -11.58 13.51 4.00
CA TRP A 334 -11.72 12.74 5.22
C TRP A 334 -10.38 12.49 5.86
N TYR A 335 -10.42 12.14 7.14
CA TYR A 335 -9.26 11.94 7.99
C TYR A 335 -9.49 10.82 8.99
N SER A 336 -8.47 9.99 9.19
CA SER A 336 -8.40 9.00 10.27
C SER A 336 -6.94 8.86 10.72
N TYR A 337 -6.71 8.33 11.91
CA TYR A 337 -5.39 8.22 12.50
C TYR A 337 -5.30 7.08 13.52
N ILE A 338 -4.06 6.71 13.84
CA ILE A 338 -3.68 5.82 14.94
C ILE A 338 -2.41 6.38 15.59
N THR A 339 -2.30 6.32 16.91
CA THR A 339 -1.07 6.76 17.58
C THR A 339 0.03 5.72 17.44
N PHE A 340 1.28 6.17 17.54
CA PHE A 340 2.42 5.26 17.45
C PHE A 340 2.44 4.21 18.58
N ALA A 341 1.96 4.60 19.76
CA ALA A 341 1.90 3.71 20.93
C ALA A 341 0.80 2.65 20.81
N ASP A 342 -0.30 2.97 20.14
CA ASP A 342 -1.42 2.06 19.95
C ASP A 342 -1.23 1.08 18.77
N PHE A 343 -0.28 1.38 17.88
CA PHE A 343 -0.11 0.71 16.58
C PHE A 343 0.09 -0.81 16.71
N ASP A 344 0.85 -1.21 17.73
CA ASP A 344 1.38 -2.57 17.89
C ASP A 344 0.45 -3.50 18.69
N TYR A 345 -0.65 -2.97 19.25
CA TYR A 345 -1.54 -3.77 20.10
C TYR A 345 -2.54 -4.57 19.28
N VAL A 346 -2.58 -5.85 19.59
CA VAL A 346 -3.41 -6.86 18.94
C VAL A 346 -4.20 -7.65 19.97
N ILE A 347 -5.24 -8.32 19.50
CA ILE A 347 -6.04 -9.26 20.28
C ILE A 347 -6.00 -10.63 19.63
N ASP A 348 -5.78 -11.65 20.46
CA ASP A 348 -6.00 -13.03 20.08
C ASP A 348 -7.50 -13.32 20.16
N GLU A 349 -8.13 -13.61 19.01
CA GLU A 349 -9.57 -13.84 18.93
C GLU A 349 -10.00 -15.15 19.63
N ASP A 350 -9.09 -16.10 19.83
CA ASP A 350 -9.41 -17.37 20.50
C ASP A 350 -9.44 -17.25 22.02
N THR A 351 -8.57 -16.40 22.58
CA THR A 351 -8.41 -16.24 24.04
C THR A 351 -8.99 -14.92 24.57
N GLY A 352 -9.17 -13.92 23.72
CA GLY A 352 -9.55 -12.55 24.08
C GLY A 352 -8.42 -11.76 24.75
N GLU A 353 -7.18 -12.28 24.76
CA GLU A 353 -6.03 -11.63 25.38
C GLU A 353 -5.50 -10.48 24.51
N VAL A 354 -5.25 -9.34 25.14
CA VAL A 354 -4.66 -8.15 24.49
C VAL A 354 -3.18 -8.11 24.77
N MET A 355 -2.37 -8.00 23.72
CA MET A 355 -0.92 -8.05 23.81
C MET A 355 -0.24 -7.26 22.69
N LEU A 356 1.08 -7.14 22.75
CA LEU A 356 1.85 -6.59 21.63
C LEU A 356 1.98 -7.61 20.51
N ILE A 357 2.05 -7.15 19.26
CA ILE A 357 2.22 -8.02 18.07
C ILE A 357 3.46 -8.91 18.15
N GLU A 358 4.52 -8.46 18.82
CA GLU A 358 5.73 -9.26 19.06
C GLU A 358 5.49 -10.41 20.04
N GLU A 359 4.64 -10.21 21.05
CA GLU A 359 4.26 -11.26 22.00
C GLU A 359 3.31 -12.25 21.33
N TYR A 360 2.39 -11.76 20.50
CA TYR A 360 1.52 -12.60 19.68
C TYR A 360 2.32 -13.53 18.77
N GLU A 361 3.33 -12.98 18.06
CA GLU A 361 4.17 -13.78 17.16
C GLU A 361 4.95 -14.86 17.90
N LEU A 362 5.40 -14.60 19.13
CA LEU A 362 6.07 -15.62 19.97
C LEU A 362 5.15 -16.77 20.40
N LEU A 363 3.85 -16.51 20.52
CA LEU A 363 2.85 -17.53 20.86
C LEU A 363 2.26 -18.23 19.62
N LYS A 364 2.52 -17.68 18.43
CA LYS A 364 1.87 -18.07 17.20
C LYS A 364 2.15 -19.53 16.85
N THR A 365 1.08 -20.26 16.59
CA THR A 365 1.12 -21.65 16.11
C THR A 365 0.66 -21.70 14.65
N THR A 366 0.84 -22.84 14.00
CA THR A 366 0.48 -23.03 12.57
C THR A 366 -1.01 -22.82 12.27
N ASP A 367 -1.86 -22.85 13.30
CA ASP A 367 -3.31 -22.70 13.17
C ASP A 367 -3.79 -21.26 13.41
N MET A 368 -2.91 -20.35 13.82
CA MET A 368 -3.24 -18.95 14.10
C MET A 368 -3.14 -18.09 12.83
N ASP A 369 -4.18 -17.29 12.57
CA ASP A 369 -4.22 -16.35 11.44
C ASP A 369 -3.51 -15.03 11.79
N ARG A 370 -3.60 -14.03 10.91
CA ARG A 370 -3.11 -12.68 11.18
C ARG A 370 -3.81 -12.11 12.43
N PRO A 371 -3.06 -11.54 13.38
CA PRO A 371 -3.66 -10.97 14.58
C PRO A 371 -4.59 -9.80 14.23
N LYS A 372 -5.70 -9.71 14.95
CA LYS A 372 -6.62 -8.58 14.83
C LYS A 372 -6.07 -7.38 15.62
N PRO A 373 -6.06 -6.16 15.05
CA PRO A 373 -5.74 -4.95 15.81
C PRO A 373 -6.69 -4.77 17.01
N TYR A 374 -6.14 -4.55 18.20
CA TYR A 374 -6.96 -4.30 19.38
C TYR A 374 -7.41 -2.85 19.46
N VAL A 375 -6.48 -1.90 19.28
CA VAL A 375 -6.85 -0.49 19.14
C VAL A 375 -7.11 -0.22 17.66
N PRO A 376 -8.36 0.07 17.27
CA PRO A 376 -8.73 0.28 15.88
C PRO A 376 -8.23 1.65 15.40
N MET A 377 -8.17 1.86 14.09
CA MET A 377 -8.02 3.20 13.53
C MET A 377 -9.20 4.09 13.99
N ALA A 378 -8.96 5.39 14.20
CA ALA A 378 -10.03 6.32 14.56
C ALA A 378 -11.16 6.30 13.52
N VAL A 379 -12.43 6.39 13.96
CA VAL A 379 -13.56 6.53 13.03
C VAL A 379 -13.32 7.74 12.11
N PRO A 380 -13.60 7.63 10.80
CA PRO A 380 -13.36 8.73 9.88
C PRO A 380 -14.06 10.03 10.28
N VAL A 381 -13.29 11.12 10.24
CA VAL A 381 -13.74 12.48 10.48
C VAL A 381 -13.73 13.25 9.17
N ARG A 382 -14.83 13.94 8.90
CA ARG A 382 -14.96 14.78 7.72
C ARG A 382 -14.28 16.14 7.96
N LEU A 383 -13.19 16.42 7.23
CA LEU A 383 -12.41 17.66 7.35
C LEU A 383 -13.07 18.85 6.63
N THR A 384 -13.76 18.58 5.52
CA THR A 384 -14.42 19.61 4.71
C THR A 384 -15.89 19.29 4.54
N ASP A 385 -16.74 20.31 4.50
CA ASP A 385 -18.13 20.18 4.06
C ASP A 385 -18.34 21.05 2.83
N ASN A 386 -17.95 20.52 1.68
CA ASN A 386 -17.93 21.27 0.43
C ASN A 386 -19.32 21.49 -0.17
N ASP A 387 -20.37 20.86 0.39
CA ASP A 387 -21.78 21.19 0.11
C ASP A 387 -22.21 22.49 0.81
N MET A 388 -21.66 22.74 2.02
CA MET A 388 -22.09 23.81 2.92
C MET A 388 -21.16 25.02 2.97
N CYS A 389 -20.13 25.08 2.11
CA CYS A 389 -19.22 26.22 2.01
C CYS A 389 -19.97 27.54 1.80
N ARG A 390 -20.23 28.27 2.89
CA ARG A 390 -20.58 29.69 2.84
C ARG A 390 -19.34 30.42 2.36
N ALA A 391 -19.43 31.09 1.22
CA ALA A 391 -18.46 32.10 0.84
C ALA A 391 -18.36 33.12 1.99
N THR A 392 -17.23 33.13 2.70
CA THR A 392 -16.86 34.22 3.62
C THR A 392 -16.46 35.45 2.83
#